data_AF-A0A084QPD1-F1
#
_entry.id   AF-A0A084QPD1-F1
#
_cell.length_a   1.000
_cell.length_b   1.000
_cell.length_c   1.000
_cell.angle_alpha   90.00
_cell.angle_beta   90.00
_cell.angle_gamma   90.00
#
_symmetry.space_group_name_H-M   'P 1'
#
loop_
_entity.id
_entity.type
_entity.pdbx_description
1 polymer ?
#
loop_
_entity_poly.entity_id
_entity_poly.type
_entity_poly.pdbx_seq_one_letter_code
_entity_poly.pdbx_strand_id
1 'polypeptide(L)'
;MKYSYSNPTNTARLDLLGFCQGYTSRVHKYECLANAGSHEARNDWQTYIAPVKEFGGCNPLNGNFTALVLPLCRPDRLKTVAYCLEYAFLHDTVVEAVDTTYQKHGRDEFTLGLGISNAESVETGRKKLQAKLMLRLHSTDAQCAERVTRAWRNMLKTTLRGKTQLFPTLDDYLDFRRVDTGAPFVESMMLFGMGMTLNAQEDELMAPILKPCYSALALANDYFSFDREWEESQRSGSEKMLNAVALFMPWHKVDASTAKRLVKQACNKYEQDFLRLSHEFRTTSSFATQKLDVYLDAMSYQVAGNVTWSLNCPRYHPSFRYDANAGIEDQMALQHRNLATLMGTCDEKYSVASNDHPDSVTSLGSASTEYTSVSDSDGLPSPASTVDIGP
;
A
#
# COMPACT_ATOMS: atom_id res chain seq x y z
N MET A 1 11.47 22.90 -5.45
CA MET A 1 11.31 21.67 -6.27
C MET A 1 10.41 21.98 -7.45
N LYS A 2 10.82 21.68 -8.68
CA LYS A 2 9.94 21.74 -9.86
C LYS A 2 9.20 20.40 -9.92
N TYR A 3 7.88 20.38 -10.17
CA TYR A 3 7.10 19.14 -10.35
C TYR A 3 7.53 18.40 -11.63
N SER A 4 8.74 17.82 -11.63
CA SER A 4 9.43 17.33 -12.82
C SER A 4 8.96 15.95 -13.27
N TYR A 5 8.40 15.15 -12.35
CA TYR A 5 8.09 13.73 -12.58
C TYR A 5 6.65 13.46 -12.96
N SER A 6 5.77 14.48 -12.99
CA SER A 6 4.35 14.31 -13.29
C SER A 6 3.79 15.40 -14.18
N ASN A 7 2.71 15.05 -14.87
CA ASN A 7 1.92 15.96 -15.70
C ASN A 7 0.58 16.23 -15.01
N PRO A 8 0.00 17.44 -15.13
CA PRO A 8 -1.39 17.66 -14.76
C PRO A 8 -2.29 16.66 -15.50
N THR A 9 -3.19 16.00 -14.77
CA THR A 9 -4.27 15.24 -15.41
C THR A 9 -5.32 16.21 -15.94
N ASN A 10 -5.95 15.87 -17.05
CA ASN A 10 -7.10 16.64 -17.52
C ASN A 10 -8.36 16.26 -16.71
N THR A 11 -8.45 16.72 -15.46
CA THR A 11 -9.61 16.46 -14.58
C THR A 11 -10.89 17.04 -15.13
N ALA A 12 -10.83 18.11 -15.93
CA ALA A 12 -12.01 18.67 -16.60
C ALA A 12 -12.69 17.67 -17.56
N ARG A 13 -11.98 16.61 -17.98
CA ARG A 13 -12.55 15.52 -18.79
C ARG A 13 -13.14 14.38 -17.96
N LEU A 14 -12.88 14.34 -16.65
CA LEU A 14 -13.36 13.29 -15.75
C LEU A 14 -14.49 13.87 -14.89
N ASP A 15 -15.67 13.28 -14.97
CA ASP A 15 -16.70 13.55 -13.98
C ASP A 15 -16.27 12.91 -12.65
N LEU A 16 -15.72 13.74 -11.75
CA LEU A 16 -15.34 13.32 -10.40
C LEU A 16 -16.57 13.19 -9.48
N LEU A 17 -17.78 13.11 -10.05
CA LEU A 17 -19.03 12.96 -9.34
C LEU A 17 -19.20 14.02 -8.26
N GLY A 18 -18.71 15.25 -8.49
CA GLY A 18 -18.76 16.35 -7.53
C GLY A 18 -17.87 16.22 -6.29
N PHE A 19 -16.89 15.31 -6.28
CA PHE A 19 -15.77 15.30 -5.34
C PHE A 19 -14.65 16.23 -5.82
N CYS A 20 -13.68 16.52 -4.94
CA CYS A 20 -12.41 17.17 -5.26
C CYS A 20 -12.56 18.59 -5.86
N GLN A 21 -13.59 19.34 -5.46
CA GLN A 21 -13.76 20.73 -5.91
C GLN A 21 -12.59 21.60 -5.41
N GLY A 22 -11.90 22.26 -6.34
CA GLY A 22 -10.72 23.10 -6.04
C GLY A 22 -9.40 22.34 -5.93
N TYR A 23 -9.40 21.02 -6.14
CA TYR A 23 -8.18 20.22 -6.19
C TYR A 23 -7.57 20.22 -7.58
N THR A 24 -6.24 20.15 -7.62
CA THR A 24 -5.51 19.82 -8.85
C THR A 24 -5.11 18.35 -8.80
N SER A 25 -5.00 17.70 -9.96
CA SER A 25 -4.55 16.31 -10.04
C SER A 25 -3.43 16.16 -11.05
N ARG A 26 -2.57 15.17 -10.81
CA ARG A 26 -1.39 14.87 -11.61
C ARG A 26 -1.23 13.36 -11.74
N VAL A 27 -0.62 12.95 -12.84
CA VAL A 27 -0.21 11.56 -13.06
C VAL A 27 1.30 11.52 -13.27
N HIS A 28 1.94 10.57 -12.60
CA HIS A 28 3.37 10.34 -12.75
C HIS A 28 3.70 9.97 -14.21
N LYS A 29 4.78 10.54 -14.75
CA LYS A 29 5.21 10.29 -16.14
C LYS A 29 5.53 8.81 -16.31
N TYR A 30 6.35 8.26 -15.41
CA TYR A 30 6.81 6.88 -15.42
C TYR A 30 5.81 5.89 -14.78
N GLU A 31 4.53 5.96 -15.17
CA GLU A 31 3.47 5.07 -14.66
C GLU A 31 3.82 3.58 -14.85
N CYS A 32 4.54 3.25 -15.93
CA CYS A 32 5.06 1.90 -16.21
C CYS A 32 5.89 1.31 -15.06
N LEU A 33 6.66 2.13 -14.32
CA LEU A 33 7.40 1.67 -13.14
C LEU A 33 6.47 1.27 -12.00
N ALA A 34 5.36 1.97 -11.84
CA ALA A 34 4.35 1.62 -10.85
C ALA A 34 3.62 0.31 -11.24
N ASN A 35 3.24 0.18 -12.51
CA ASN A 35 2.67 -1.07 -13.03
C ASN A 35 3.64 -2.25 -12.87
N ALA A 36 4.92 -2.07 -13.19
CA ALA A 36 5.95 -3.09 -13.00
C ALA A 36 6.14 -3.46 -11.51
N GLY A 37 6.08 -2.50 -10.60
CA GLY A 37 6.15 -2.74 -9.16
C GLY A 37 4.96 -3.55 -8.64
N SER A 38 3.75 -3.16 -9.03
CA SER A 38 2.51 -3.91 -8.73
C SER A 38 2.55 -5.33 -9.31
N HIS A 39 2.99 -5.49 -10.57
CA HIS A 39 3.11 -6.80 -11.20
C HIS A 39 4.10 -7.71 -10.46
N GLU A 40 5.28 -7.19 -10.10
CA GLU A 40 6.27 -7.94 -9.32
C GLU A 40 5.69 -8.40 -7.97
N ALA A 41 4.97 -7.52 -7.25
CA ALA A 41 4.35 -7.86 -5.97
C ALA A 41 3.31 -8.98 -6.09
N ARG A 42 2.49 -8.97 -7.14
CA ARG A 42 1.51 -10.03 -7.40
C ARG A 42 2.18 -11.36 -7.77
N ASN A 43 3.25 -11.34 -8.57
CA ASN A 43 3.98 -12.56 -8.92
C ASN A 43 4.65 -13.20 -7.70
N ASP A 44 5.29 -12.37 -6.86
CA ASP A 44 5.84 -12.82 -5.59
C ASP A 44 4.74 -13.37 -4.67
N TRP A 45 3.59 -12.70 -4.58
CA TRP A 45 2.45 -13.17 -3.80
C TRP A 45 1.97 -14.55 -4.26
N GLN A 46 1.84 -14.76 -5.57
CA GLN A 46 1.47 -16.07 -6.13
C GLN A 46 2.49 -17.16 -5.81
N THR A 47 3.78 -16.80 -5.90
CA THR A 47 4.87 -17.75 -5.69
C THR A 47 4.97 -18.19 -4.24
N TYR A 48 4.78 -17.26 -3.30
CA TYR A 48 5.10 -17.50 -1.90
C TYR A 48 3.89 -17.60 -0.97
N ILE A 49 2.72 -17.08 -1.35
CA ILE A 49 1.57 -16.96 -0.45
C ILE A 49 0.36 -17.73 -0.98
N ALA A 50 -0.26 -17.25 -2.07
CA ALA A 50 -1.50 -17.81 -2.60
C ALA A 50 -1.82 -17.26 -4.00
N PRO A 51 -2.70 -17.92 -4.79
CA PRO A 51 -3.20 -17.35 -6.04
C PRO A 51 -3.82 -15.97 -5.85
N VAL A 52 -3.45 -15.01 -6.70
CA VAL A 52 -3.99 -13.65 -6.69
C VAL A 52 -5.32 -13.64 -7.46
N LYS A 53 -6.42 -13.49 -6.72
CA LYS A 53 -7.79 -13.43 -7.27
C LYS A 53 -8.38 -12.03 -7.29
N GLU A 54 -7.71 -11.08 -6.64
CA GLU A 54 -8.18 -9.71 -6.47
C GLU A 54 -7.19 -8.70 -7.03
N PHE A 55 -7.69 -7.50 -7.29
CA PHE A 55 -6.91 -6.37 -7.78
C PHE A 55 -6.43 -5.50 -6.62
N GLY A 56 -5.16 -5.10 -6.68
CA GLY A 56 -4.61 -4.05 -5.84
C GLY A 56 -4.73 -2.68 -6.51
N GLY A 57 -3.60 -2.01 -6.74
CA GLY A 57 -3.53 -0.62 -7.18
C GLY A 57 -3.56 -0.40 -8.69
N CYS A 58 -3.42 -1.44 -9.51
CA CYS A 58 -3.44 -1.32 -10.97
C CYS A 58 -4.81 -0.84 -11.51
N ASN A 59 -4.79 0.19 -12.35
CA ASN A 59 -5.96 0.65 -13.10
C ASN A 59 -5.50 1.18 -14.48
N PRO A 60 -5.67 0.39 -15.56
CA PRO A 60 -5.20 0.78 -16.88
C PRO A 60 -6.02 1.93 -17.50
N LEU A 61 -7.24 2.19 -17.00
CA LEU A 61 -8.13 3.21 -17.57
C LEU A 61 -7.73 4.62 -17.16
N ASN A 62 -7.72 4.89 -15.85
CA ASN A 62 -7.44 6.24 -15.32
C ASN A 62 -5.99 6.42 -14.85
N GLY A 63 -5.31 5.36 -14.42
CA GLY A 63 -3.94 5.44 -13.90
C GLY A 63 -3.70 4.48 -12.75
N ASN A 64 -2.50 3.90 -12.66
CA ASN A 64 -2.06 3.18 -11.45
C ASN A 64 -2.25 4.04 -10.19
N PHE A 65 -2.74 3.44 -9.09
CA PHE A 65 -2.95 4.11 -7.81
C PHE A 65 -1.73 4.94 -7.38
N THR A 66 -0.54 4.33 -7.40
CA THR A 66 0.70 4.99 -6.98
C THR A 66 1.05 6.17 -7.90
N ALA A 67 0.83 6.03 -9.20
CA ALA A 67 1.13 7.08 -10.17
C ALA A 67 0.20 8.30 -10.06
N LEU A 68 -1.05 8.09 -9.64
CA LEU A 68 -2.05 9.14 -9.44
C LEU A 68 -1.97 9.78 -8.05
N VAL A 69 -1.84 8.95 -7.01
CA VAL A 69 -1.88 9.36 -5.60
C VAL A 69 -0.55 9.94 -5.15
N LEU A 70 0.58 9.42 -5.66
CA LEU A 70 1.93 9.85 -5.29
C LEU A 70 2.70 10.42 -6.51
N PRO A 71 2.17 11.43 -7.22
CA PRO A 71 2.72 11.89 -8.49
C PRO A 71 4.04 12.65 -8.34
N LEU A 72 4.48 12.93 -7.12
CA LEU A 72 5.76 13.56 -6.81
C LEU A 72 6.83 12.56 -6.35
N CYS A 73 6.52 11.26 -6.37
CA CYS A 73 7.48 10.21 -6.10
C CYS A 73 8.69 10.35 -7.03
N ARG A 74 9.89 10.07 -6.51
CA ARG A 74 11.08 10.04 -7.35
C ARG A 74 11.03 8.76 -8.23
N PRO A 75 11.41 8.84 -9.51
CA PRO A 75 11.35 7.68 -10.40
C PRO A 75 12.14 6.46 -9.91
N ASP A 76 13.29 6.68 -9.26
CA ASP A 76 14.14 5.64 -8.67
C ASP A 76 13.50 4.93 -7.47
N ARG A 77 12.46 5.52 -6.86
CA ARG A 77 11.72 4.93 -5.72
C ARG A 77 10.34 4.41 -6.11
N LEU A 78 9.79 4.83 -7.25
CA LEU A 78 8.40 4.58 -7.63
C LEU A 78 8.04 3.08 -7.71
N LYS A 79 8.90 2.26 -8.33
CA LYS A 79 8.67 0.81 -8.44
C LYS A 79 8.56 0.16 -7.07
N THR A 80 9.47 0.49 -6.14
CA THR A 80 9.45 -0.01 -4.77
C THR A 80 8.20 0.46 -4.02
N VAL A 81 7.81 1.72 -4.18
CA VAL A 81 6.59 2.25 -3.55
C VAL A 81 5.35 1.52 -4.05
N ALA A 82 5.22 1.32 -5.37
CA ALA A 82 4.09 0.61 -5.95
C ALA A 82 4.05 -0.85 -5.52
N TYR A 83 5.19 -1.53 -5.46
CA TYR A 83 5.28 -2.89 -4.91
C TYR A 83 4.74 -2.94 -3.46
N CYS A 84 5.17 -2.02 -2.60
CA CYS A 84 4.72 -1.97 -1.19
C CYS A 84 3.21 -1.77 -1.08
N LEU A 85 2.65 -0.82 -1.85
CA LEU A 85 1.22 -0.52 -1.83
C LEU A 85 0.40 -1.68 -2.40
N GLU A 86 0.86 -2.33 -3.47
CA GLU A 86 0.21 -3.52 -4.01
C GLU A 86 0.19 -4.66 -2.99
N TYR A 87 1.32 -4.92 -2.32
CA TYR A 87 1.35 -5.89 -1.23
C TYR A 87 0.34 -5.54 -0.13
N ALA A 88 0.23 -4.26 0.26
CA ALA A 88 -0.72 -3.83 1.26
C ALA A 88 -2.18 -4.09 0.84
N PHE A 89 -2.54 -3.84 -0.43
CA PHE A 89 -3.88 -4.15 -0.95
C PHE A 89 -4.19 -5.65 -0.93
N LEU A 90 -3.25 -6.51 -1.34
CA LEU A 90 -3.44 -7.98 -1.32
C LEU A 90 -3.54 -8.51 0.11
N HIS A 91 -2.75 -7.91 0.99
CA HIS A 91 -2.72 -8.24 2.40
C HIS A 91 -4.02 -7.90 3.12
N ASP A 92 -4.58 -6.72 2.84
CA ASP A 92 -5.88 -6.25 3.33
C ASP A 92 -6.98 -7.29 3.06
N THR A 93 -7.13 -7.70 1.80
CA THR A 93 -8.05 -8.76 1.37
C THR A 93 -7.88 -10.06 2.18
N VAL A 94 -6.64 -10.52 2.40
CA VAL A 94 -6.40 -11.75 3.16
C VAL A 94 -6.67 -11.60 4.65
N VAL A 95 -6.40 -10.44 5.25
CA VAL A 95 -6.75 -10.16 6.65
C VAL A 95 -8.25 -10.15 6.85
N GLU A 96 -9.02 -9.64 5.88
CA GLU A 96 -10.48 -9.71 5.90
C GLU A 96 -10.98 -11.16 5.71
N ALA A 97 -10.41 -11.92 4.78
CA ALA A 97 -10.84 -13.29 4.48
C ALA A 97 -10.48 -14.33 5.56
N VAL A 98 -9.25 -14.32 6.09
CA VAL A 98 -8.79 -15.29 7.12
C VAL A 98 -9.60 -15.14 8.40
N ASP A 99 -10.04 -13.93 8.73
CA ASP A 99 -10.83 -13.70 9.93
C ASP A 99 -12.25 -14.27 9.85
N THR A 100 -12.86 -14.37 8.66
CA THR A 100 -14.14 -15.09 8.48
C THR A 100 -14.03 -16.58 8.75
N THR A 101 -12.84 -17.18 8.62
CA THR A 101 -12.61 -18.62 8.85
C THR A 101 -12.10 -18.94 10.26
N TYR A 102 -11.36 -18.03 10.90
CA TYR A 102 -10.70 -18.26 12.19
C TYR A 102 -11.49 -17.86 13.44
N GLN A 103 -12.74 -17.38 13.32
CA GLN A 103 -13.64 -17.20 14.47
C GLN A 103 -13.89 -18.48 15.31
N LYS A 104 -13.36 -19.66 14.91
CA LYS A 104 -13.48 -20.91 15.67
C LYS A 104 -12.26 -21.33 16.50
N HIS A 105 -11.04 -20.80 16.29
CA HIS A 105 -9.87 -21.26 17.05
C HIS A 105 -8.86 -20.14 17.29
N GLY A 106 -8.66 -19.77 18.57
CA GLY A 106 -7.46 -19.16 19.18
C GLY A 106 -6.72 -18.06 18.40
N ARG A 107 -6.71 -16.84 18.95
CA ARG A 107 -5.94 -15.70 18.42
C ARG A 107 -4.46 -16.02 18.28
N ASP A 108 -3.94 -15.99 17.05
CA ASP A 108 -2.52 -15.78 16.80
C ASP A 108 -2.27 -14.29 16.56
N GLU A 109 -1.24 -13.75 17.23
CA GLU A 109 -0.96 -12.32 17.29
C GLU A 109 -0.29 -11.85 15.99
N PHE A 110 -1.14 -11.39 15.07
CA PHE A 110 -0.75 -10.88 13.76
C PHE A 110 0.27 -9.72 13.88
N THR A 111 1.54 -10.02 13.63
CA THR A 111 2.66 -9.09 13.71
C THR A 111 3.50 -9.15 12.43
N LEU A 112 4.14 -8.03 12.07
CA LEU A 112 5.29 -8.05 11.17
C LEU A 112 6.35 -9.00 11.76
N GLY A 113 6.33 -10.26 11.33
CA GLY A 113 7.35 -11.26 11.66
C GLY A 113 7.28 -11.98 13.02
N LEU A 114 6.24 -11.85 13.87
CA LEU A 114 6.28 -12.43 15.24
C LEU A 114 5.04 -13.23 15.70
N GLY A 115 4.11 -13.57 14.81
CA GLY A 115 3.02 -14.52 15.10
C GLY A 115 3.39 -15.94 14.63
N ILE A 116 2.81 -16.97 15.25
CA ILE A 116 2.93 -18.39 14.88
C ILE A 116 1.52 -18.96 14.65
N SER A 117 1.20 -19.26 13.39
CA SER A 117 -0.04 -19.90 12.95
C SER A 117 0.22 -21.15 12.10
N ASN A 118 -0.72 -22.09 12.19
CA ASN A 118 -0.55 -23.51 11.83
C ASN A 118 -0.62 -23.85 10.32
N ALA A 119 -0.14 -22.96 9.43
CA ALA A 119 0.10 -23.27 8.02
C ALA A 119 1.51 -22.79 7.62
N GLU A 120 2.52 -23.61 7.90
CA GLU A 120 3.95 -23.25 7.83
C GLU A 120 4.36 -22.55 6.53
N SER A 121 3.76 -22.89 5.38
CA SER A 121 4.14 -22.33 4.07
C SER A 121 3.66 -20.89 3.83
N VAL A 122 2.40 -20.56 4.14
CA VAL A 122 1.79 -19.24 3.88
C VAL A 122 2.39 -18.18 4.80
N GLU A 123 2.58 -18.52 6.06
CA GLU A 123 3.20 -17.63 7.04
C GLU A 123 4.66 -17.35 6.71
N THR A 124 5.40 -18.39 6.32
CA THR A 124 6.78 -18.26 5.86
C THR A 124 6.86 -17.39 4.60
N GLY A 125 5.90 -17.53 3.68
CA GLY A 125 5.76 -16.65 2.51
C GLY A 125 5.54 -15.18 2.87
N ARG A 126 4.59 -14.89 3.78
CA ARG A 126 4.34 -13.53 4.28
C ARG A 126 5.57 -12.93 4.95
N LYS A 127 6.21 -13.69 5.84
CA LYS A 127 7.45 -13.28 6.52
C LYS A 127 8.56 -12.97 5.51
N LYS A 128 8.72 -13.81 4.48
CA LYS A 128 9.70 -13.61 3.40
C LYS A 128 9.44 -12.31 2.62
N LEU A 129 8.20 -12.06 2.21
CA LEU A 129 7.85 -10.84 1.47
C LEU A 129 7.96 -9.58 2.32
N GLN A 130 7.54 -9.63 3.59
CA GLN A 130 7.73 -8.53 4.54
C GLN A 130 9.21 -8.23 4.78
N ALA A 131 10.06 -9.26 4.93
CA ALA A 131 11.50 -9.08 5.09
C ALA A 131 12.13 -8.46 3.83
N LYS A 132 11.77 -8.95 2.63
CA LYS A 132 12.20 -8.38 1.34
C LYS A 132 11.81 -6.90 1.23
N LEU A 133 10.58 -6.56 1.59
CA LEU A 133 10.06 -5.19 1.62
C LEU A 133 10.85 -4.29 2.55
N MET A 134 11.01 -4.72 3.81
CA MET A 134 11.73 -3.94 4.80
C MET A 134 13.18 -3.76 4.42
N LEU A 135 13.85 -4.79 3.90
CA LEU A 135 15.22 -4.67 3.43
C LEU A 135 15.34 -3.63 2.31
N ARG A 136 14.46 -3.67 1.30
CA ARG A 136 14.44 -2.72 0.18
C ARG A 136 14.20 -1.27 0.65
N LEU A 137 13.28 -1.06 1.58
CA LEU A 137 13.00 0.25 2.14
C LEU A 137 14.20 0.78 2.93
N HIS A 138 14.74 0.00 3.87
CA HIS A 138 15.85 0.42 4.73
C HIS A 138 17.16 0.62 3.96
N SER A 139 17.44 -0.20 2.94
CA SER A 139 18.62 -0.03 2.08
C SER A 139 18.55 1.23 1.22
N THR A 140 17.34 1.73 0.96
CA THR A 140 17.13 2.95 0.15
C THR A 140 17.13 4.21 1.01
N ASP A 141 16.43 4.17 2.14
CA ASP A 141 16.24 5.32 3.03
C ASP A 141 15.80 4.84 4.43
N ALA A 142 16.76 4.60 5.32
CA ALA A 142 16.50 4.04 6.64
C ALA A 142 15.55 4.92 7.48
N GLN A 143 15.71 6.25 7.44
CA GLN A 143 14.90 7.16 8.24
C GLN A 143 13.43 7.17 7.78
N CYS A 144 13.18 7.22 6.48
CA CYS A 144 11.81 7.10 5.96
C CYS A 144 11.23 5.69 6.18
N ALA A 145 12.06 4.64 6.04
CA ALA A 145 11.65 3.26 6.25
C ALA A 145 11.17 2.98 7.70
N GLU A 146 11.80 3.62 8.70
CA GLU A 146 11.33 3.53 10.08
C GLU A 146 9.93 4.13 10.25
N ARG A 147 9.65 5.29 9.62
CA ARG A 147 8.31 5.90 9.63
C ARG A 147 7.28 4.97 8.98
N VAL A 148 7.61 4.41 7.81
CA VAL A 148 6.76 3.43 7.11
C VAL A 148 6.45 2.23 7.99
N THR A 149 7.47 1.66 8.62
CA THR A 149 7.33 0.49 9.50
C THR A 149 6.41 0.78 10.69
N ARG A 150 6.56 1.96 11.31
CA ARG A 150 5.71 2.39 12.43
C ARG A 150 4.26 2.60 12.00
N ALA A 151 4.04 3.30 10.89
CA ALA A 151 2.71 3.57 10.36
C ALA A 151 1.99 2.27 9.98
N TRP A 152 2.69 1.34 9.32
CA TRP A 152 2.12 0.04 8.94
C TRP A 152 1.76 -0.80 10.16
N ARG A 153 2.64 -0.89 11.17
CA ARG A 153 2.34 -1.61 12.41
C ARG A 153 1.11 -1.02 13.11
N ASN A 154 0.97 0.30 13.13
CA ASN A 154 -0.17 0.96 13.74
C ASN A 154 -1.47 0.68 12.97
N MET A 155 -1.44 0.71 11.64
CA MET A 155 -2.57 0.34 10.78
C MET A 155 -3.08 -1.06 11.12
N LEU A 156 -2.19 -2.08 11.10
CA LEU A 156 -2.54 -3.46 11.41
C LEU A 156 -3.13 -3.64 12.82
N LYS A 157 -2.55 -2.98 13.83
CA LYS A 157 -3.06 -3.02 15.20
C LYS A 157 -4.45 -2.38 15.31
N THR A 158 -4.69 -1.30 14.59
CA THR A 158 -5.98 -0.61 14.58
C THR A 158 -7.05 -1.46 13.91
N THR A 159 -6.79 -2.01 12.73
CA THR A 159 -7.73 -2.88 11.99
C THR A 159 -8.22 -4.04 12.84
N LEU A 160 -7.34 -4.66 13.64
CA LEU A 160 -7.73 -5.74 14.56
C LEU A 160 -8.69 -5.27 15.68
N ARG A 161 -8.51 -4.05 16.20
CA ARG A 161 -9.35 -3.49 17.26
C ARG A 161 -10.74 -3.07 16.76
N GLY A 162 -10.81 -2.57 15.52
CA GLY A 162 -12.04 -2.04 14.93
C GLY A 162 -13.20 -3.04 14.85
N LYS A 163 -12.87 -4.34 14.74
CA LYS A 163 -13.84 -5.43 14.54
C LYS A 163 -14.83 -5.61 15.70
N THR A 164 -14.46 -5.19 16.90
CA THR A 164 -15.31 -5.27 18.10
C THR A 164 -15.93 -3.94 18.51
N GLN A 165 -15.55 -2.84 17.84
CA GLN A 165 -15.93 -1.50 18.25
C GLN A 165 -17.29 -1.09 17.68
N LEU A 166 -18.05 -0.33 18.47
CA LEU A 166 -19.25 0.35 18.02
C LEU A 166 -18.91 1.82 17.75
N PHE A 167 -19.45 2.35 16.68
CA PHE A 167 -19.29 3.74 16.29
C PHE A 167 -20.67 4.40 16.33
N PRO A 168 -20.99 5.20 17.35
CA PRO A 168 -22.29 5.86 17.44
C PRO A 168 -22.35 7.14 16.59
N THR A 169 -21.20 7.71 16.22
CA THR A 169 -21.12 8.92 15.40
C THR A 169 -20.05 8.81 14.31
N LEU A 170 -20.12 9.70 13.32
CA LEU A 170 -19.10 9.83 12.28
C LEU A 170 -17.73 10.17 12.86
N ASP A 171 -17.66 11.04 13.87
CA ASP A 171 -16.37 11.45 14.45
C ASP A 171 -15.69 10.27 15.17
N ASP A 172 -16.45 9.48 15.94
CA ASP A 172 -15.94 8.25 16.57
C ASP A 172 -15.43 7.25 15.52
N TYR A 173 -16.18 7.10 14.42
CA TYR A 173 -15.78 6.25 13.30
C TYR A 173 -14.49 6.76 12.65
N LEU A 174 -14.38 8.06 12.38
CA LEU A 174 -13.21 8.63 11.71
C LEU A 174 -11.95 8.63 12.58
N ASP A 175 -12.06 8.69 13.90
CA ASP A 175 -10.92 8.54 14.80
C ASP A 175 -10.26 7.15 14.67
N PHE A 176 -11.06 6.12 14.38
CA PHE A 176 -10.58 4.80 13.98
C PHE A 176 -10.19 4.73 12.49
N ARG A 177 -11.10 5.12 11.60
CA ARG A 177 -11.05 4.82 10.16
C ARG A 177 -9.90 5.50 9.45
N ARG A 178 -9.46 6.68 9.90
CA ARG A 178 -8.28 7.37 9.33
C ARG A 178 -7.02 6.50 9.40
N VAL A 179 -6.85 5.74 10.48
CA VAL A 179 -5.68 4.85 10.64
C VAL A 179 -5.94 3.51 9.96
N ASP A 180 -7.15 2.97 10.09
CA ASP A 180 -7.54 1.68 9.50
C ASP A 180 -7.48 1.66 7.97
N THR A 181 -7.97 2.71 7.30
CA THR A 181 -7.85 2.87 5.83
C THR A 181 -6.40 3.05 5.36
N GLY A 182 -5.46 3.21 6.30
CA GLY A 182 -4.04 3.33 5.99
C GLY A 182 -3.59 4.73 5.58
N ALA A 183 -4.34 5.80 5.87
CA ALA A 183 -3.95 7.15 5.44
C ALA A 183 -2.55 7.58 5.95
N PRO A 184 -2.17 7.38 7.23
CA PRO A 184 -0.80 7.62 7.70
C PRO A 184 0.24 6.71 7.05
N PHE A 185 -0.14 5.49 6.64
CA PHE A 185 0.76 4.58 5.94
C PHE A 185 1.04 5.09 4.52
N VAL A 186 0.02 5.52 3.77
CA VAL A 186 0.20 6.13 2.44
C VAL A 186 0.99 7.44 2.53
N GLU A 187 0.74 8.26 3.56
CA GLU A 187 1.53 9.47 3.85
C GLU A 187 3.02 9.14 4.10
N SER A 188 3.32 8.07 4.85
CA SER A 188 4.70 7.64 5.07
C SER A 188 5.37 7.13 3.77
N MET A 189 4.61 6.45 2.90
CA MET A 189 5.08 6.02 1.58
C MET A 189 5.30 7.21 0.63
N MET A 190 4.47 8.26 0.73
CA MET A 190 4.65 9.53 0.03
C MET A 190 5.98 10.18 0.41
N LEU A 191 6.24 10.32 1.71
CA LEU A 191 7.48 10.88 2.25
C LEU A 191 8.70 10.06 1.80
N PHE A 192 8.64 8.73 1.92
CA PHE A 192 9.67 7.83 1.38
C PHE A 192 9.88 8.05 -0.12
N GLY A 193 8.80 8.08 -0.91
CA GLY A 193 8.85 8.27 -2.36
C GLY A 193 9.50 9.59 -2.76
N MET A 194 9.23 10.66 -2.01
CA MET A 194 9.79 12.00 -2.24
C MET A 194 11.22 12.15 -1.70
N GLY A 195 11.69 11.23 -0.84
CA GLY A 195 12.92 11.42 -0.06
C GLY A 195 12.82 12.61 0.89
N MET A 196 11.67 12.76 1.53
CA MET A 196 11.35 13.87 2.42
C MET A 196 11.11 13.36 3.83
N THR A 197 11.64 14.07 4.82
CA THR A 197 11.40 13.79 6.24
C THR A 197 10.78 15.01 6.94
N LEU A 198 9.89 14.73 7.88
CA LEU A 198 9.37 15.72 8.83
C LEU A 198 10.04 15.49 10.18
N ASN A 199 10.40 16.58 10.87
CA ASN A 199 10.78 16.54 12.27
C ASN A 199 9.54 16.59 13.18
N ALA A 200 9.73 16.41 14.49
CA ALA A 200 8.62 16.37 15.46
C ALA A 200 7.77 17.66 15.46
N GLN A 201 8.40 18.83 15.35
CA GLN A 201 7.69 20.11 15.30
C GLN A 201 6.86 20.22 14.01
N GLU A 202 7.41 19.79 12.87
CA GLU A 202 6.68 19.79 11.60
C GLU A 202 5.51 18.79 11.62
N ASP A 203 5.69 17.61 12.21
CA ASP A 203 4.60 16.65 12.41
C ASP A 203 3.48 17.26 13.27
N GLU A 204 3.81 17.91 14.38
CA GLU A 204 2.83 18.58 15.26
C GLU A 204 2.10 19.72 14.54
N LEU A 205 2.81 20.51 13.74
CA LEU A 205 2.23 21.60 12.94
C LEU A 205 1.29 21.07 11.86
N MET A 206 1.63 19.95 11.20
CA MET A 206 0.85 19.40 10.11
C MET A 206 -0.37 18.59 10.59
N ALA A 207 -0.28 17.91 11.74
CA ALA A 207 -1.33 17.04 12.26
C ALA A 207 -2.77 17.61 12.18
N PRO A 208 -3.07 18.83 12.68
CA PRO A 208 -4.43 19.40 12.59
C PRO A 208 -4.87 19.70 11.15
N ILE A 209 -3.93 20.02 10.26
CA ILE A 209 -4.20 20.29 8.84
C ILE A 209 -4.53 18.98 8.10
N LEU A 210 -3.83 17.89 8.42
CA LEU A 210 -4.01 16.60 7.74
C LEU A 210 -5.24 15.83 8.22
N LYS A 211 -5.74 16.08 9.43
CA LYS A 211 -6.94 15.41 9.97
C LYS A 211 -8.14 15.43 8.99
N PRO A 212 -8.54 16.57 8.38
CA PRO A 212 -9.57 16.58 7.35
C PRO A 212 -9.15 15.85 6.07
N CYS A 213 -7.88 15.94 5.64
CA CYS A 213 -7.40 15.20 4.47
C CYS A 213 -7.57 13.68 4.64
N TYR A 214 -7.15 13.13 5.79
CA TYR A 214 -7.34 11.71 6.10
C TYR A 214 -8.81 11.31 6.18
N SER A 215 -9.67 12.22 6.68
CA SER A 215 -11.11 11.98 6.74
C SER A 215 -11.72 11.92 5.34
N ALA A 216 -11.31 12.81 4.43
CA ALA A 216 -11.75 12.80 3.04
C ALA A 216 -11.30 11.53 2.31
N LEU A 217 -10.04 11.10 2.48
CA LEU A 217 -9.53 9.87 1.88
C LEU A 217 -10.31 8.63 2.35
N ALA A 218 -10.56 8.52 3.66
CA ALA A 218 -11.36 7.44 4.25
C ALA A 218 -12.79 7.40 3.69
N LEU A 219 -13.49 8.53 3.70
CA LEU A 219 -14.89 8.59 3.25
C LEU A 219 -15.03 8.41 1.74
N ALA A 220 -14.08 8.90 0.96
CA ALA A 220 -14.03 8.63 -0.48
C ALA A 220 -13.84 7.12 -0.72
N ASN A 221 -12.93 6.47 0.00
CA ASN A 221 -12.76 5.02 -0.08
C ASN A 221 -14.08 4.31 0.23
N ASP A 222 -14.68 4.57 1.40
CA ASP A 222 -15.95 3.96 1.81
C ASP A 222 -17.06 4.16 0.77
N TYR A 223 -17.15 5.34 0.15
CA TYR A 223 -18.12 5.63 -0.88
C TYR A 223 -17.95 4.73 -2.12
N PHE A 224 -16.72 4.62 -2.63
CA PHE A 224 -16.42 3.89 -3.87
C PHE A 224 -16.32 2.38 -3.67
N SER A 225 -15.89 1.92 -2.48
CA SER A 225 -15.77 0.49 -2.17
C SER A 225 -17.07 -0.13 -1.67
N PHE A 226 -18.07 0.68 -1.27
CA PHE A 226 -19.31 0.21 -0.64
C PHE A 226 -19.98 -0.95 -1.39
N ASP A 227 -20.18 -0.84 -2.72
CA ASP A 227 -20.92 -1.88 -3.45
C ASP A 227 -20.18 -3.23 -3.42
N ARG A 228 -18.84 -3.19 -3.56
CA ARG A 228 -17.97 -4.37 -3.49
C ARG A 228 -18.02 -4.99 -2.09
N GLU A 229 -17.79 -4.18 -1.06
CA GLU A 229 -17.77 -4.62 0.34
C GLU A 229 -19.16 -5.10 0.80
N TRP A 230 -20.24 -4.48 0.31
CA TRP A 230 -21.60 -4.91 0.57
C TRP A 230 -21.83 -6.30 -0.01
N GLU A 231 -21.49 -6.54 -1.29
CA GLU A 231 -21.57 -7.88 -1.89
C GLU A 231 -20.74 -8.92 -1.12
N GLU A 232 -19.54 -8.56 -0.68
CA GLU A 232 -18.66 -9.42 0.13
C GLU A 232 -19.29 -9.75 1.50
N SER A 233 -19.89 -8.76 2.17
CA SER A 233 -20.61 -8.97 3.44
C SER A 233 -21.80 -9.92 3.29
N GLN A 234 -22.57 -9.78 2.20
CA GLN A 234 -23.71 -10.65 1.92
C GLN A 234 -23.26 -12.09 1.63
N ARG A 235 -22.17 -12.28 0.90
CA ARG A 235 -21.63 -13.63 0.60
C ARG A 235 -21.03 -14.32 1.82
N SER A 236 -20.38 -13.57 2.70
CA SER A 236 -19.72 -14.10 3.91
C SER A 236 -20.68 -14.29 5.09
N GLY A 237 -21.90 -13.74 5.02
CA GLY A 237 -22.83 -13.73 6.15
C GLY A 237 -22.37 -12.83 7.30
N SER A 238 -21.43 -11.91 7.05
CA SER A 238 -20.95 -10.97 8.07
C SER A 238 -22.02 -9.91 8.35
N GLU A 239 -22.46 -9.82 9.60
CA GLU A 239 -23.44 -8.80 10.02
C GLU A 239 -22.83 -7.40 10.18
N LYS A 240 -21.50 -7.27 10.18
CA LYS A 240 -20.81 -6.00 10.49
C LYS A 240 -19.88 -5.59 9.35
N MET A 241 -20.33 -4.61 8.58
CA MET A 241 -19.54 -3.93 7.55
C MET A 241 -19.03 -2.59 8.12
N LEU A 242 -17.71 -2.43 8.20
CA LEU A 242 -17.06 -1.21 8.71
C LEU A 242 -16.89 -0.15 7.62
N ASN A 243 -18.01 0.40 7.16
CA ASN A 243 -18.05 1.38 6.08
C ASN A 243 -19.01 2.53 6.44
N ALA A 244 -18.61 3.78 6.22
CA ALA A 244 -19.45 4.95 6.54
C ALA A 244 -20.85 4.88 5.91
N VAL A 245 -21.00 4.40 4.68
CA VAL A 245 -22.33 4.30 4.04
C VAL A 245 -23.22 3.33 4.82
N ALA A 246 -22.69 2.17 5.21
CA ALA A 246 -23.40 1.17 6.00
C ALA A 246 -23.76 1.70 7.40
N LEU A 247 -22.91 2.54 8.00
CA LEU A 247 -23.15 3.17 9.31
C LEU A 247 -24.15 4.34 9.23
N PHE A 248 -24.16 5.09 8.14
CA PHE A 248 -25.09 6.21 7.96
C PHE A 248 -26.55 5.75 7.81
N MET A 249 -26.78 4.57 7.23
CA MET A 249 -28.11 4.00 7.08
C MET A 249 -28.87 3.91 8.42
N PRO A 250 -28.35 3.25 9.48
CA PRO A 250 -28.99 3.22 10.79
C PRO A 250 -28.88 4.55 11.55
N TRP A 251 -27.77 5.30 11.45
CA TRP A 251 -27.63 6.58 12.15
C TRP A 251 -28.67 7.62 11.72
N HIS A 252 -28.98 7.66 10.42
CA HIS A 252 -29.91 8.64 9.84
C HIS A 252 -31.27 8.04 9.44
N LYS A 253 -31.45 6.73 9.55
CA LYS A 253 -32.66 5.99 9.14
C LYS A 253 -33.01 6.21 7.66
N VAL A 254 -32.01 6.00 6.79
CA VAL A 254 -32.12 6.22 5.35
C VAL A 254 -31.66 5.00 4.55
N ASP A 255 -32.04 4.93 3.27
CA ASP A 255 -31.56 3.91 2.35
C ASP A 255 -30.08 4.11 1.93
N ALA A 256 -29.49 3.08 1.31
CA ALA A 256 -28.08 3.11 0.89
C ALA A 256 -27.78 4.24 -0.11
N SER A 257 -28.71 4.55 -1.02
CA SER A 257 -28.54 5.64 -2.00
C SER A 257 -28.44 7.00 -1.31
N THR A 258 -29.29 7.24 -0.32
CA THR A 258 -29.30 8.46 0.49
C THR A 258 -28.10 8.51 1.41
N ALA A 259 -27.72 7.39 2.04
CA ALA A 259 -26.50 7.28 2.84
C ALA A 259 -25.25 7.62 2.01
N LYS A 260 -25.12 7.10 0.78
CA LYS A 260 -24.03 7.47 -0.15
C LYS A 260 -23.98 8.97 -0.40
N ARG A 261 -25.13 9.63 -0.63
CA ARG A 261 -25.17 11.08 -0.81
C ARG A 261 -24.69 11.84 0.43
N LEU A 262 -25.09 11.41 1.63
CA LEU A 262 -24.67 12.01 2.89
C LEU A 262 -23.16 11.80 3.16
N VAL A 263 -22.63 10.61 2.90
CA VAL A 263 -21.19 10.31 3.00
C VAL A 263 -20.38 11.18 2.04
N LYS A 264 -20.83 11.33 0.79
CA LYS A 264 -20.21 12.26 -0.16
C LYS A 264 -20.23 13.70 0.35
N GLN A 265 -21.35 14.17 0.91
CA GLN A 265 -21.43 15.53 1.48
C GLN A 265 -20.44 15.72 2.63
N ALA A 266 -20.32 14.73 3.52
CA ALA A 266 -19.33 14.74 4.59
C ALA A 266 -17.89 14.74 4.05
N CYS A 267 -17.58 13.89 3.07
CA CYS A 267 -16.30 13.87 2.39
C CYS A 267 -15.95 15.24 1.81
N ASN A 268 -16.85 15.84 1.02
CA ASN A 268 -16.66 17.15 0.41
C ASN A 268 -16.43 18.25 1.47
N LYS A 269 -17.09 18.17 2.63
CA LYS A 269 -16.83 19.11 3.74
C LYS A 269 -15.38 18.99 4.23
N TYR A 270 -14.90 17.78 4.47
CA TYR A 270 -13.50 17.58 4.88
C TYR A 270 -12.50 17.97 3.79
N GLU A 271 -12.83 17.73 2.51
CA GLU A 271 -12.02 18.21 1.38
C GLU A 271 -11.86 19.73 1.41
N GLN A 272 -12.94 20.48 1.62
CA GLN A 272 -12.88 21.95 1.71
C GLN A 272 -12.16 22.42 2.98
N ASP A 273 -12.36 21.75 4.10
CA ASP A 273 -11.66 22.06 5.35
C ASP A 273 -10.14 21.87 5.20
N PHE A 274 -9.68 20.83 4.50
CA PHE A 274 -8.24 20.64 4.20
C PHE A 274 -7.66 21.77 3.33
N LEU A 275 -8.36 22.14 2.24
CA LEU A 275 -7.90 23.24 1.37
C LEU A 275 -7.84 24.57 2.13
N ARG A 276 -8.85 24.87 2.94
CA ARG A 276 -8.91 26.07 3.77
C ARG A 276 -7.76 26.11 4.77
N LEU A 277 -7.53 25.05 5.54
CA LEU A 277 -6.44 24.99 6.52
C LEU A 277 -5.05 25.05 5.86
N SER A 278 -4.90 24.42 4.68
CA SER A 278 -3.66 24.51 3.91
C SER A 278 -3.39 25.95 3.45
N HIS A 279 -4.41 26.65 2.96
CA HIS A 279 -4.31 28.04 2.56
C HIS A 279 -4.00 28.97 3.74
N GLU A 280 -4.68 28.77 4.87
CA GLU A 280 -4.43 29.51 6.11
C GLU A 280 -2.99 29.32 6.60
N PHE A 281 -2.49 28.08 6.62
CA PHE A 281 -1.11 27.79 6.99
C PHE A 281 -0.11 28.51 6.07
N ARG A 282 -0.32 28.46 4.75
CA ARG A 282 0.55 29.10 3.76
C ARG A 282 0.60 30.63 3.87
N THR A 283 -0.49 31.24 4.31
CA THR A 283 -0.63 32.71 4.31
C THR A 283 -0.35 33.35 5.65
N THR A 284 -0.56 32.62 6.76
CA THR A 284 -0.52 33.19 8.11
C THR A 284 0.61 32.63 8.98
N SER A 285 1.12 31.42 8.69
CA SER A 285 2.11 30.78 9.55
C SER A 285 3.53 31.30 9.26
N SER A 286 4.23 31.74 10.30
CA SER A 286 5.67 32.02 10.22
C SER A 286 6.53 30.77 10.02
N PHE A 287 5.95 29.57 10.19
CA PHE A 287 6.60 28.28 9.95
C PHE A 287 6.39 27.75 8.53
N ALA A 288 5.69 28.48 7.66
CA ALA A 288 5.49 28.08 6.28
C ALA A 288 6.84 28.06 5.53
N THR A 289 7.28 26.86 5.12
CA THR A 289 8.48 26.67 4.31
C THR A 289 8.13 26.07 2.96
N GLN A 290 9.01 26.22 1.97
CA GLN A 290 8.84 25.54 0.67
C GLN A 290 8.71 24.02 0.82
N LYS A 291 9.38 23.42 1.80
CA LYS A 291 9.29 21.99 2.08
C LYS A 291 7.87 21.59 2.47
N LEU A 292 7.27 22.32 3.41
CA LEU A 292 5.92 22.07 3.91
C LEU A 292 4.85 22.43 2.86
N ASP A 293 5.11 23.43 2.03
CA ASP A 293 4.23 23.77 0.91
C ASP A 293 4.13 22.61 -0.12
N VAL A 294 5.28 22.05 -0.51
CA VAL A 294 5.34 20.88 -1.40
C VAL A 294 4.73 19.64 -0.73
N TYR A 295 4.89 19.48 0.58
CA TYR A 295 4.24 18.42 1.34
C TYR A 295 2.71 18.53 1.31
N LEU A 296 2.15 19.73 1.52
CA LEU A 296 0.71 19.97 1.45
C LEU A 296 0.15 19.75 0.03
N ASP A 297 0.90 20.12 -1.00
CA ASP A 297 0.53 19.79 -2.38
C ASP A 297 0.51 18.28 -2.62
N ALA A 298 1.52 17.57 -2.12
CA ALA A 298 1.60 16.12 -2.23
C ALA A 298 0.39 15.43 -1.54
N MET A 299 -0.01 15.92 -0.36
CA MET A 299 -1.23 15.48 0.32
C MET A 299 -2.51 15.80 -0.47
N SER A 300 -2.59 16.97 -1.09
CA SER A 300 -3.70 17.34 -1.97
C SER A 300 -3.83 16.42 -3.19
N TYR A 301 -2.71 16.02 -3.79
CA TYR A 301 -2.71 15.06 -4.89
C TYR A 301 -3.22 13.68 -4.47
N GLN A 302 -3.04 13.27 -3.21
CA GLN A 302 -3.60 12.00 -2.75
C GLN A 302 -5.12 11.99 -2.83
N VAL A 303 -5.78 13.09 -2.44
CA VAL A 303 -7.25 13.20 -2.47
C VAL A 303 -7.76 13.06 -3.90
N ALA A 304 -7.25 13.87 -4.82
CA ALA A 304 -7.70 13.85 -6.21
C ALA A 304 -7.30 12.57 -6.96
N GLY A 305 -6.10 12.05 -6.68
CA GLY A 305 -5.61 10.78 -7.23
C GLY A 305 -6.44 9.60 -6.77
N ASN A 306 -6.81 9.56 -5.48
CA ASN A 306 -7.63 8.49 -4.90
C ASN A 306 -9.02 8.45 -5.53
N VAL A 307 -9.69 9.60 -5.66
CA VAL A 307 -11.00 9.68 -6.33
C VAL A 307 -10.87 9.27 -7.79
N THR A 308 -9.91 9.84 -8.52
CA THR A 308 -9.68 9.53 -9.94
C THR A 308 -9.46 8.04 -10.17
N TRP A 309 -8.65 7.40 -9.33
CA TRP A 309 -8.41 5.96 -9.40
C TRP A 309 -9.67 5.16 -9.06
N SER A 310 -10.41 5.55 -8.02
CA SER A 310 -11.58 4.82 -7.50
C SER A 310 -12.80 4.83 -8.43
N LEU A 311 -12.89 5.77 -9.37
CA LEU A 311 -14.01 5.88 -10.31
C LEU A 311 -14.21 4.64 -11.18
N ASN A 312 -13.14 3.93 -11.51
CA ASN A 312 -13.19 2.77 -12.41
C ASN A 312 -12.10 1.73 -12.15
N CYS A 313 -11.48 1.74 -10.97
CA CYS A 313 -10.47 0.72 -10.67
C CYS A 313 -11.11 -0.69 -10.65
N PRO A 314 -10.43 -1.69 -11.24
CA PRO A 314 -10.89 -3.08 -11.22
C PRO A 314 -11.16 -3.65 -9.81
N ARG A 315 -10.51 -3.08 -8.78
CA ARG A 315 -10.74 -3.44 -7.38
C ARG A 315 -12.20 -3.20 -6.96
N TYR A 316 -12.74 -2.02 -7.26
CA TYR A 316 -14.11 -1.65 -6.87
C TYR A 316 -15.16 -1.93 -7.95
N HIS A 317 -14.74 -2.03 -9.21
CA HIS A 317 -15.66 -2.12 -10.35
C HIS A 317 -15.48 -3.43 -11.12
N PRO A 318 -16.35 -4.44 -10.89
CA PRO A 318 -16.25 -5.74 -11.56
C PRO A 318 -16.25 -5.67 -13.09
N SER A 319 -16.94 -4.70 -13.69
CA SER A 319 -17.01 -4.51 -15.14
C SER A 319 -15.70 -4.10 -15.80
N PHE A 320 -14.72 -3.63 -15.03
CA PHE A 320 -13.40 -3.24 -15.52
C PHE A 320 -12.30 -4.26 -15.19
N ARG A 321 -12.68 -5.43 -14.65
CA ARG A 321 -11.73 -6.51 -14.33
C ARG A 321 -11.23 -7.20 -15.60
N TYR A 322 -9.95 -7.51 -15.60
CA TYR A 322 -9.24 -8.32 -16.58
C TYR A 322 -8.55 -9.50 -15.87
N ASP A 323 -7.59 -10.18 -16.50
CA ASP A 323 -6.70 -11.06 -15.73
C ASP A 323 -5.67 -10.19 -15.01
N ALA A 324 -5.83 -10.05 -13.68
CA ALA A 324 -4.90 -9.29 -12.86
C ALA A 324 -3.44 -9.69 -13.09
N ASN A 325 -3.19 -10.94 -13.50
CA ASN A 325 -1.85 -11.50 -13.62
C ASN A 325 -1.24 -11.46 -15.02
N ALA A 326 -1.98 -10.98 -16.02
CA ALA A 326 -1.54 -10.96 -17.40
C ALA A 326 -0.38 -9.96 -17.68
N GLY A 327 -0.15 -8.97 -16.81
CA GLY A 327 0.93 -7.98 -17.01
C GLY A 327 0.69 -7.06 -18.22
N ILE A 328 -0.58 -6.86 -18.59
CA ILE A 328 -1.00 -6.11 -19.79
C ILE A 328 -1.44 -4.68 -19.48
N GLU A 329 -1.22 -4.19 -18.25
CA GLU A 329 -1.68 -2.88 -17.79
C GLU A 329 -1.20 -1.73 -18.69
N ASP A 330 0.07 -1.78 -19.10
CA ASP A 330 0.66 -0.76 -19.98
C ASP A 330 0.02 -0.79 -21.39
N GLN A 331 -0.22 -2.00 -21.92
CA GLN A 331 -0.86 -2.17 -23.24
C GLN A 331 -2.29 -1.65 -23.24
N MET A 332 -3.06 -2.00 -22.21
CA MET A 332 -4.43 -1.51 -22.03
C MET A 332 -4.47 0.01 -21.86
N ALA A 333 -3.53 0.59 -21.11
CA ALA A 333 -3.44 2.04 -20.94
C ALA A 333 -3.14 2.78 -22.25
N LEU A 334 -2.21 2.26 -23.07
CA LEU A 334 -1.90 2.82 -24.40
C LEU A 334 -3.12 2.83 -25.32
N GLN A 335 -3.84 1.70 -25.38
CA GLN A 335 -5.04 1.55 -26.21
C GLN A 335 -6.17 2.46 -25.73
N HIS A 336 -6.50 2.43 -24.44
CA HIS A 336 -7.65 3.15 -23.90
C HIS A 336 -7.46 4.67 -23.90
N ARG A 337 -6.24 5.15 -23.61
CA ARG A 337 -5.94 6.59 -23.52
C ARG A 337 -5.45 7.18 -24.84
N ASN A 338 -5.42 6.38 -25.91
CA ASN A 338 -4.91 6.74 -27.23
C ASN A 338 -3.52 7.40 -27.17
N LEU A 339 -2.61 6.76 -26.43
CA LEU A 339 -1.24 7.23 -26.21
C LEU A 339 -0.29 6.50 -27.17
N ALA A 340 0.63 7.23 -27.80
CA ALA A 340 1.67 6.62 -28.66
C ALA A 340 2.69 5.80 -27.84
N THR A 341 3.00 6.26 -26.64
CA THR A 341 3.90 5.64 -25.65
C THR A 341 3.54 6.13 -24.27
N LEU A 342 3.71 5.31 -23.23
CA LEU A 342 3.75 5.80 -21.85
C LEU A 342 5.05 6.61 -21.70
N MET A 343 4.96 7.82 -21.16
CA MET A 343 6.12 8.72 -21.07
C MET A 343 7.20 8.15 -20.13
N GLY A 344 8.41 7.98 -20.64
CA GLY A 344 9.47 7.27 -19.91
C GLY A 344 9.37 5.79 -20.25
N THR A 345 10.12 5.38 -21.27
CA THR A 345 10.46 3.98 -21.45
C THR A 345 11.00 3.47 -20.10
N CYS A 346 10.73 2.21 -19.76
CA CYS A 346 11.46 1.48 -18.75
C CYS A 346 12.92 1.28 -19.22
N ASP A 347 13.60 2.35 -19.65
CA ASP A 347 14.99 2.33 -20.06
C ASP A 347 15.80 1.70 -18.92
N GLU A 348 16.78 0.89 -19.32
CA GLU A 348 17.67 0.10 -18.45
C GLU A 348 18.30 0.91 -17.30
N LYS A 349 18.33 2.25 -17.39
CA LYS A 349 18.83 3.14 -16.33
C LYS A 349 18.09 3.03 -14.99
N TYR A 350 16.83 2.58 -14.98
CA TYR A 350 16.04 2.42 -13.75
C TYR A 350 15.60 0.98 -13.49
N SER A 351 15.97 0.03 -14.36
CA SER A 351 15.88 -1.40 -14.05
C SER A 351 17.02 -1.74 -13.11
N VAL A 352 16.73 -1.88 -11.82
CA VAL A 352 17.68 -2.52 -10.90
C VAL A 352 17.86 -3.96 -11.38
N ALA A 353 19.07 -4.28 -11.85
CA ALA A 353 19.43 -5.62 -12.26
C ALA A 353 19.10 -6.61 -11.13
N SER A 354 18.19 -7.54 -11.41
CA SER A 354 18.15 -8.81 -10.72
C SER A 354 19.44 -9.55 -11.06
N ASN A 355 20.44 -9.48 -10.17
CA ASN A 355 21.57 -10.39 -10.22
C ASN A 355 21.08 -11.79 -9.83
N ASP A 356 20.42 -12.47 -10.77
CA ASP A 356 20.40 -13.92 -10.78
C ASP A 356 21.70 -14.36 -11.47
N HIS A 357 22.66 -14.85 -10.68
CA HIS A 357 23.80 -15.56 -11.23
C HIS A 357 23.32 -16.88 -11.85
N PRO A 358 23.56 -17.13 -13.15
CA PRO A 358 23.47 -18.47 -13.68
C PRO A 358 24.79 -19.18 -13.40
N ASP A 359 24.70 -20.36 -12.77
CA ASP A 359 25.81 -21.30 -12.63
C ASP A 359 26.50 -21.51 -13.98
N SER A 360 27.76 -21.07 -14.08
CA SER A 360 28.62 -21.39 -15.21
C SER A 360 29.45 -22.62 -14.87
N VAL A 361 28.92 -23.77 -15.28
CA VAL A 361 29.71 -24.98 -15.50
C VAL A 361 30.50 -24.77 -16.78
N THR A 362 31.82 -24.59 -16.68
CA THR A 362 32.78 -25.06 -17.71
C THR A 362 34.20 -25.14 -17.16
N SER A 363 34.61 -26.40 -16.97
CA SER A 363 35.93 -27.00 -17.23
C SER A 363 37.06 -26.08 -17.73
N LEU A 364 38.17 -26.07 -17.00
CA LEU A 364 39.52 -25.91 -17.55
C LEU A 364 40.46 -26.88 -16.84
N GLY A 365 41.11 -27.71 -17.64
CA GLY A 365 41.96 -28.80 -17.19
C GLY A 365 43.45 -28.44 -17.06
N SER A 366 44.09 -29.34 -16.31
CA SER A 366 45.46 -29.88 -16.46
C SER A 366 46.70 -29.04 -16.11
N ALA A 367 47.61 -29.77 -15.44
CA ALA A 367 49.07 -29.61 -15.27
C ALA A 367 49.52 -28.80 -14.05
N SER A 368 50.36 -29.29 -13.11
CA SER A 368 51.08 -30.56 -12.89
C SER A 368 51.65 -30.59 -11.46
N THR A 369 51.86 -31.81 -10.92
CA THR A 369 52.92 -32.26 -9.95
C THR A 369 53.15 -31.47 -8.65
N GLU A 370 53.16 -32.05 -7.45
CA GLU A 370 54.03 -33.15 -7.00
C GLU A 370 53.42 -33.96 -5.83
N TYR A 371 53.77 -35.24 -5.81
CA TYR A 371 53.60 -36.17 -4.68
C TYR A 371 54.54 -35.79 -3.52
N THR A 372 54.06 -35.86 -2.28
CA THR A 372 54.84 -36.40 -1.15
C THR A 372 53.92 -36.93 -0.06
N SER A 373 54.12 -38.21 0.27
CA SER A 373 53.49 -39.01 1.30
C SER A 373 54.27 -38.93 2.62
N VAL A 374 53.64 -38.75 3.78
CA VAL A 374 54.18 -39.22 5.09
C VAL A 374 53.04 -39.52 6.10
N SER A 375 52.86 -40.82 6.34
CA SER A 375 52.52 -41.61 7.55
C SER A 375 51.53 -41.17 8.65
N ASP A 376 50.62 -42.12 8.92
CA ASP A 376 50.02 -42.61 10.17
C ASP A 376 50.58 -42.17 11.53
N SER A 377 49.67 -41.99 12.50
CA SER A 377 49.66 -42.78 13.75
C SER A 377 48.41 -42.52 14.61
N ASP A 378 47.60 -43.57 14.77
CA ASP A 378 46.98 -44.11 16.00
C ASP A 378 46.34 -43.21 17.08
N GLY A 379 45.17 -43.67 17.57
CA GLY A 379 44.84 -43.53 18.99
C GLY A 379 43.36 -43.33 19.36
N LEU A 380 42.49 -44.30 19.09
CA LEU A 380 41.28 -44.53 19.88
C LEU A 380 41.69 -45.04 21.29
N PRO A 381 40.95 -44.74 22.37
CA PRO A 381 39.75 -45.55 22.66
C PRO A 381 38.58 -44.83 23.36
N SER A 382 37.38 -45.38 23.13
CA SER A 382 36.17 -45.30 23.99
C SER A 382 36.32 -46.34 25.15
N PRO A 383 35.38 -46.60 26.10
CA PRO A 383 34.00 -46.09 26.27
C PRO A 383 33.55 -45.88 27.75
N ALA A 384 32.23 -45.73 27.91
CA ALA A 384 31.41 -46.07 29.09
C ALA A 384 31.27 -44.97 30.18
N SER A 385 30.15 -44.78 30.89
CA SER A 385 28.74 -45.21 30.82
C SER A 385 28.04 -44.64 32.08
N THR A 386 26.72 -44.40 32.02
CA THR A 386 25.73 -44.38 33.15
C THR A 386 25.90 -43.31 34.26
N VAL A 387 24.93 -42.83 35.06
CA VAL A 387 23.45 -42.82 35.27
C VAL A 387 23.25 -41.88 36.49
N ASP A 388 22.10 -41.18 36.59
CA ASP A 388 21.34 -40.71 37.80
C ASP A 388 20.74 -39.32 37.53
N ILE A 389 19.43 -39.09 37.44
CA ILE A 389 18.26 -39.32 38.34
C ILE A 389 18.28 -38.46 39.62
N GLY A 390 17.49 -37.38 39.56
CA GLY A 390 16.65 -36.85 40.64
C GLY A 390 17.15 -35.59 41.35
N PRO A 391 16.26 -34.80 41.99
CA PRO A 391 14.80 -34.88 42.06
C PRO A 391 14.04 -33.93 41.12
#